data_AF-A0A925MRS2-F1
#
_entry.id   AF-A0A925MRS2-F1
#
_cell.length_a   1.000
_cell.length_b   1.000
_cell.length_c   1.000
_cell.angle_alpha   90.00
_cell.angle_beta   90.00
_cell.angle_gamma   90.00
#
_symmetry.space_group_name_H-M   'P 1'
#
loop_
_entity.id
_entity.type
_entity.pdbx_description
1 polymer ?
#
loop_
_entity_poly.entity_id
_entity_poly.type
_entity_poly.pdbx_seq_one_letter_code
_entity_poly.pdbx_strand_id
1 'polypeptide(L)'
;HPMENGFNFDTQGTVIPVHITTDFVCRYLGEEVVRVKLEPGLAANPYFSFYLTAQESGDVEFEWTDQDGTVTRASATMTVS
;
A
#
# COMPACT_ATOMS: atom_id res chain seq x y z
N HIS A 1 -0.36 7.63 4.05
CA HIS A 1 -1.83 7.58 4.02
C HIS A 1 -2.37 7.68 5.46
N PRO A 2 -3.42 8.49 5.74
CA PRO A 2 -3.93 8.71 7.10
C PRO A 2 -4.47 7.46 7.80
N MET A 3 -5.06 6.53 7.05
CA MET A 3 -5.64 5.27 7.57
C MET A 3 -6.73 5.50 8.64
N GLU A 4 -7.70 6.38 8.36
CA GLU A 4 -8.85 6.57 9.26
C GLU A 4 -9.65 5.27 9.36
N ASN A 5 -9.81 4.77 10.59
CA ASN A 5 -10.36 3.45 10.87
C ASN A 5 -11.87 3.47 11.15
N GLY A 6 -12.51 4.64 11.15
CA GLY A 6 -13.93 4.79 11.44
C GLY A 6 -14.32 4.86 12.92
N PHE A 7 -13.34 4.84 13.84
CA PHE A 7 -13.59 4.91 15.29
C PHE A 7 -13.32 6.28 15.90
N ASN A 8 -12.69 7.19 15.15
CA ASN A 8 -12.37 8.55 15.59
C ASN A 8 -13.56 9.49 15.41
N PHE A 9 -13.58 10.56 16.22
CA PHE A 9 -14.57 11.63 16.13
C PHE A 9 -13.87 12.97 15.85
N ASP A 10 -14.54 13.83 15.09
CA ASP A 10 -14.08 15.20 14.87
C ASP A 10 -14.34 16.10 16.10
N THR A 11 -13.97 17.38 16.00
CA THR A 11 -14.15 18.36 17.09
C THR A 11 -15.60 18.68 17.41
N GLN A 12 -16.54 18.32 16.53
CA GLN A 12 -17.99 18.46 16.71
C GLN A 12 -18.62 17.17 17.27
N GLY A 13 -17.83 16.11 17.48
CA GLY A 13 -18.32 14.80 17.93
C GLY A 13 -18.95 13.95 16.82
N THR A 14 -18.68 14.26 15.56
CA THR A 14 -19.13 13.45 14.41
C THR A 14 -18.13 12.35 14.11
N VAL A 15 -18.61 11.14 13.79
CA VAL A 15 -17.74 10.03 13.38
C VAL A 15 -17.00 10.39 12.10
N ILE A 16 -15.68 10.20 12.10
CA ILE A 16 -14.85 10.33 10.91
C ILE A 16 -15.03 9.06 10.07
N PRO A 17 -15.45 9.16 8.79
CA PRO A 17 -15.60 7.98 7.93
C PRO A 17 -14.31 7.20 7.77
N VAL A 18 -14.42 5.89 7.54
CA VAL A 18 -13.28 5.06 7.17
C VAL A 18 -12.62 5.65 5.92
N HIS A 19 -11.30 5.78 5.95
CA HIS A 19 -10.48 6.20 4.82
C HIS A 19 -9.13 5.50 4.90
N ILE A 20 -9.02 4.37 4.20
CA ILE A 20 -7.84 3.51 4.19
C ILE A 20 -7.36 3.20 2.77
N THR A 21 -6.07 2.89 2.67
CA THR A 21 -5.54 2.06 1.58
C THR A 21 -6.05 0.64 1.79
N THR A 22 -6.61 0.00 0.77
CA THR A 22 -7.18 -1.36 0.83
C THR A 22 -6.24 -2.42 0.27
N ASP A 23 -5.44 -2.06 -0.73
CA ASP A 23 -4.55 -2.99 -1.40
C ASP A 23 -3.17 -2.38 -1.59
N PHE A 24 -2.16 -3.20 -1.33
CA PHE A 24 -0.80 -2.97 -1.79
C PHE A 24 -0.37 -4.14 -2.67
N VAL A 25 0.17 -3.85 -3.84
CA VAL A 25 0.70 -4.84 -4.78
C VAL A 25 2.12 -4.45 -5.18
N CYS A 26 3.04 -5.40 -5.08
CA CYS A 26 4.38 -5.29 -5.62
C CYS A 26 4.50 -6.21 -6.83
N ARG A 27 5.07 -5.70 -7.93
CA ARG A 27 5.38 -6.46 -9.14
C ARG A 27 6.86 -6.34 -9.46
N TYR A 28 7.45 -7.42 -9.95
CA TYR A 28 8.83 -7.45 -10.43
C TYR A 28 8.80 -8.03 -11.84
N LEU A 29 9.33 -7.27 -12.80
CA LEU A 29 9.26 -7.61 -14.24
C LEU A 29 7.81 -7.87 -14.72
N GLY A 30 6.84 -7.15 -14.14
CA GLY A 30 5.41 -7.29 -14.44
C GLY A 30 4.71 -8.44 -13.72
N GLU A 31 5.42 -9.33 -13.03
CA GLU A 31 4.82 -10.42 -12.26
C GLU A 31 4.54 -10.00 -10.81
N GLU A 32 3.35 -10.32 -10.29
CA GLU A 32 2.97 -10.06 -8.90
C GLU A 32 3.79 -10.93 -7.95
N VAL A 33 4.55 -10.28 -7.07
CA VAL A 33 5.41 -10.96 -6.08
C VAL A 33 4.81 -10.93 -4.69
N VAL A 34 4.11 -9.85 -4.35
CA VAL A 34 3.45 -9.66 -3.05
C VAL A 34 2.16 -8.90 -3.24
N ARG A 35 1.12 -9.36 -2.54
CA ARG A 35 -0.11 -8.62 -2.33
C ARG A 35 -0.45 -8.59 -0.85
N VAL A 36 -0.79 -7.41 -0.37
CA VAL A 36 -1.28 -7.18 0.99
C VAL A 36 -2.67 -6.58 0.87
N LYS A 37 -3.64 -7.21 1.53
CA LYS A 37 -4.96 -6.64 1.76
C LYS A 37 -4.97 -5.98 3.13
N LEU A 38 -5.35 -4.72 3.18
CA LEU A 38 -5.39 -3.91 4.37
C LEU A 38 -6.84 -3.76 4.83
N GLU A 39 -7.05 -3.82 6.14
CA GLU A 39 -8.33 -3.59 6.80
C GLU A 39 -8.20 -2.43 7.80
N PRO A 40 -9.31 -1.85 8.27
CA PRO A 40 -9.27 -0.86 9.33
C PRO A 40 -8.52 -1.37 10.57
N GLY A 41 -7.70 -0.51 11.19
CA GLY A 41 -6.92 -0.85 12.40
C GLY A 41 -5.41 -0.88 12.21
N LEU A 42 -4.92 -0.78 10.96
CA LEU A 42 -3.51 -0.46 10.72
C LEU A 42 -3.20 1.00 11.08
N ALA A 43 -1.97 1.24 11.53
CA ALA A 43 -1.48 2.57 11.84
C ALA A 43 -1.37 3.45 10.58
N ALA A 44 -1.46 4.77 10.78
CA ALA A 44 -1.20 5.75 9.75
C ALA A 44 0.20 5.56 9.13
N ASN A 45 0.31 5.85 7.83
CA ASN A 45 1.52 5.63 7.02
C ASN A 45 2.03 4.18 7.13
N PRO A 46 1.23 3.20 6.67
CA PRO A 46 1.58 1.80 6.82
C PRO A 46 2.90 1.51 6.10
N TYR A 47 3.78 0.77 6.79
CA TYR A 47 5.08 0.35 6.30
C TYR A 47 5.10 -1.17 6.19
N PHE A 48 5.56 -1.68 5.04
CA PHE A 48 5.71 -3.10 4.76
C PHE A 48 7.14 -3.38 4.35
N SER A 49 7.73 -4.44 4.90
CA SER A 49 8.98 -4.99 4.42
C SER A 49 8.81 -6.47 4.13
N PHE A 50 9.31 -6.91 2.99
CA PHE A 50 9.24 -8.28 2.52
C PHE A 50 10.50 -8.62 1.74
N TYR A 51 10.73 -9.91 1.50
CA TYR A 51 11.85 -10.39 0.71
C TYR A 51 11.40 -10.66 -0.73
N LEU A 52 12.29 -10.36 -1.67
CA LEU A 52 12.18 -10.66 -3.09
C LEU A 52 13.50 -11.32 -3.51
N THR A 53 13.43 -12.37 -4.33
CA THR A 53 14.61 -12.91 -5.00
C THR A 53 14.65 -12.40 -6.44
N ALA A 54 15.69 -11.64 -6.76
CA ALA A 54 15.93 -11.11 -8.10
C ALA A 54 16.78 -12.10 -8.91
N GLN A 55 16.30 -12.48 -10.10
CA GLN A 55 17.08 -13.29 -11.04
C GLN A 55 17.67 -12.45 -12.18
N GLU A 56 17.03 -11.33 -12.50
CA GLU A 56 17.39 -10.44 -13.59
C GLU A 56 17.38 -8.97 -13.13
N SER A 57 18.10 -8.10 -13.84
CA SER A 57 17.98 -6.66 -13.59
C SER A 57 16.67 -6.12 -14.17
N GLY A 58 16.02 -5.20 -13.47
CA GLY A 58 14.78 -4.60 -13.94
C GLY A 58 14.04 -3.82 -12.87
N ASP A 59 12.86 -3.35 -13.22
CA ASP A 59 12.04 -2.53 -12.33
C ASP A 59 11.19 -3.36 -11.38
N VAL A 60 11.11 -2.87 -10.14
CA VAL A 60 10.13 -3.27 -9.14
C VAL A 60 9.08 -2.16 -9.07
N GLU A 61 7.83 -2.52 -9.29
CA GLU A 61 6.69 -1.62 -9.31
C GLU A 61 5.84 -1.83 -8.05
N PHE A 62 5.41 -0.72 -7.46
CA PHE A 62 4.60 -0.70 -6.25
C PHE A 62 3.30 0.05 -6.53
N GLU A 63 2.19 -0.52 -6.10
CA GLU A 63 0.85 0.03 -6.32
C GLU A 63 0.06 -0.01 -5.01
N TRP A 64 -0.45 1.14 -4.59
CA TRP A 64 -1.39 1.26 -3.47
C TRP A 64 -2.74 1.70 -4.01
N THR A 65 -3.80 0.99 -3.63
CA THR A 65 -5.18 1.32 -3.97
C THR A 65 -5.92 1.77 -2.72
N ASP A 66 -6.49 2.96 -2.76
CA ASP A 66 -7.34 3.49 -1.70
C ASP A 66 -8.79 3.05 -1.91
N GLN A 67 -9.58 3.04 -0.83
CA GLN A 67 -10.96 2.56 -0.85
C GLN A 67 -11.89 3.32 -1.82
N ASP A 68 -11.51 4.54 -2.23
CA ASP A 68 -12.23 5.35 -3.21
C ASP A 68 -11.83 5.01 -4.66
N GLY A 69 -10.91 4.05 -4.84
CA GLY A 69 -10.37 3.62 -6.12
C GLY A 69 -9.15 4.42 -6.58
N THR A 70 -8.68 5.41 -5.82
CA THR A 70 -7.45 6.14 -6.13
C THR A 70 -6.26 5.20 -6.10
N VAL A 71 -5.43 5.27 -7.15
CA VAL A 71 -4.23 4.43 -7.26
C VAL A 71 -2.98 5.29 -7.24
N THR A 72 -2.09 5.00 -6.31
CA THR A 72 -0.75 5.60 -6.21
C THR A 72 0.30 4.59 -6.63
N ARG A 73 1.29 5.01 -7.43
CA ARG A 73 2.35 4.13 -7.94
C ARG A 73 3.73 4.66 -7.63
N ALA A 74 4.67 3.75 -7.41
CA ALA A 74 6.11 4.03 -7.34
C ALA A 74 6.88 2.92 -8.06
N SER A 75 8.09 3.21 -8.53
CA SER A 75 8.98 2.21 -9.12
C SER A 75 10.41 2.42 -8.67
N ALA A 76 11.18 1.33 -8.65
CA ALA A 76 12.60 1.33 -8.37
C ALA A 76 13.32 0.32 -9.25
N THR A 77 14.43 0.73 -9.87
CA THR A 77 15.27 -0.17 -10.67
C THR A 77 16.21 -0.96 -9.76
N MET A 78 16.25 -2.28 -9.95
CA MET A 78 17.12 -3.21 -9.25
C MET A 78 18.13 -3.81 -10.24
N THR A 79 19.41 -3.85 -9.85
CA THR A 79 20.49 -4.43 -10.65
C THR A 79 21.01 -5.70 -9.99
N VAL A 80 21.13 -6.77 -10.78
CA VAL A 80 21.73 -8.04 -10.38
C VAL A 80 23.09 -8.17 -11.09
N SER A 81 24.14 -8.54 -10.34
CA SER A 81 25.53 -8.65 -10.81
C SER A 81 26.13 -10.01 -10.57
#